data_AF-A0A969D133-F1
#
_entry.id   AF-A0A969D133-F1
#
_cell.length_a   1.000
_cell.length_b   1.000
_cell.length_c   1.000
_cell.angle_alpha   90.00
_cell.angle_beta   90.00
_cell.angle_gamma   90.00
#
_symmetry.space_group_name_H-M   'P 1'
#
loop_
_entity.id
_entity.type
_entity.pdbx_description
1 polymer ?
#
loop_
_entity_poly.entity_id
_entity_poly.type
_entity_poly.pdbx_seq_one_letter_code
_entity_poly.pdbx_strand_id
1 'polypeptide(L)' 'MTRIENGGEDRVDFHSFRRSVIACLENARVPQSEVAQVVGHERAGITFGTYNPHGLDLKALRDVVQRITYKGV' A
#
# COMPACT_ATOMS: atom_id res chain seq x y z
N MET A 1 8.88 -10.20 26.53
CA MET A 1 9.75 -9.01 26.43
C MET A 1 11.04 -9.46 25.79
N THR A 2 11.18 -9.31 24.47
CA THR A 2 12.46 -9.59 23.79
C THR A 2 12.90 -8.29 23.14
N ARG A 3 13.84 -7.65 23.83
CA ARG A 3 14.53 -6.43 23.45
C ARG A 3 15.47 -6.77 22.30
N ILE A 4 15.33 -6.10 21.16
CA ILE A 4 16.31 -6.14 20.06
C ILE A 4 17.06 -4.82 20.13
N GLU A 5 18.34 -4.88 20.46
CA GLU A 5 19.25 -3.74 20.49
C GLU A 5 19.99 -3.65 19.16
N ASN A 6 19.82 -2.49 18.50
CA ASN A 6 20.62 -1.86 17.44
C ASN A 6 21.68 -2.69 16.69
N GLY A 7 21.39 -2.97 15.41
CA GLY A 7 22.36 -3.06 14.33
C GLY A 7 21.76 -2.33 13.13
N GLY A 8 22.39 -1.23 12.71
CA GLY A 8 21.98 -0.48 11.52
C GLY A 8 22.23 -1.32 10.28
N GLU A 9 21.33 -1.17 9.30
CA GLU A 9 21.25 -1.95 8.06
C GLU A 9 20.58 -3.33 8.23
N ASP A 10 19.71 -3.67 7.27
CA ASP A 10 19.06 -4.97 7.13
C ASP A 10 17.75 -5.25 7.89
N ARG A 11 16.69 -4.58 7.44
CA ARG A 11 15.41 -5.27 7.19
C ARG A 11 14.83 -4.86 5.84
N VAL A 12 15.65 -4.80 4.79
CA VAL A 12 15.18 -4.57 3.42
C VAL A 12 14.55 -5.85 2.84
N ASP A 13 13.47 -6.29 3.47
CA ASP A 13 12.65 -7.39 2.98
C ASP A 13 11.52 -6.88 2.08
N PHE A 14 10.78 -7.79 1.44
CA PHE A 14 9.61 -7.43 0.64
C PHE A 14 8.55 -6.64 1.43
N HIS A 15 8.54 -6.77 2.76
CA HIS A 15 7.63 -6.02 3.62
C HIS A 15 8.07 -4.56 3.76
N SER A 16 9.38 -4.27 3.77
CA SER A 16 9.92 -2.91 3.67
C SER A 16 9.64 -2.28 2.32
N PHE A 17 9.71 -3.03 1.21
CA PHE A 17 9.24 -2.54 -0.09
C PHE A 17 7.75 -2.17 -0.05
N ARG A 18 6.90 -3.04 0.51
CA ARG A 18 5.45 -2.77 0.64
C ARG A 18 5.19 -1.50 1.46
N ARG A 19 5.93 -1.28 2.54
CA ARG A 19 5.84 -0.05 3.35
C ARG A 19 6.21 1.19 2.55
N SER A 20 7.29 1.12 1.77
CA SER A 20 7.70 2.23 0.89
C SER A 20 6.64 2.54 -0.17
N VAL A 21 6.04 1.52 -0.78
CA VAL A 21 4.93 1.69 -1.74
C VAL A 21 3.72 2.35 -1.10
N ILE A 22 3.30 1.88 0.09
CA ILE A 22 2.18 2.46 0.84
C ILE A 22 2.46 3.94 1.15
N ALA A 23 3.65 4.26 1.65
CA ALA A 23 4.04 5.63 1.95
C ALA A 23 4.02 6.54 0.72
N CYS A 24 4.43 6.04 -0.46
CA CYS A 24 4.34 6.81 -1.71
C CYS A 24 2.89 7.11 -2.09
N LEU A 25 1.99 6.13 -1.96
CA LEU A 25 0.57 6.27 -2.28
C LEU A 25 -0.14 7.19 -1.28
N GLU A 26 0.19 7.11 0.01
CA GLU A 26 -0.30 8.04 1.04
C GLU A 26 0.13 9.47 0.75
N ASN A 27 1.40 9.68 0.38
CA ASN A 27 1.90 10.99 -0.02
C ASN A 27 1.22 11.53 -1.30
N ALA A 28 0.82 10.63 -2.21
CA ALA A 28 0.03 10.96 -3.40
C ALA A 28 -1.48 11.16 -3.11
N ARG A 29 -1.89 11.13 -1.84
CA ARG A 29 -3.27 11.27 -1.36
C ARG A 29 -4.25 10.27 -1.98
N VAL A 30 -3.77 9.06 -2.25
CA VAL A 30 -4.63 7.96 -2.73
C VAL A 30 -5.49 7.46 -1.56
N PRO A 31 -6.80 7.24 -1.76
CA PRO A 31 -7.67 6.71 -0.70
C PRO A 31 -7.21 5.35 -0.18
N GLN A 32 -7.30 5.15 1.13
CA GLN A 32 -6.87 3.90 1.79
C GLN A 32 -7.56 2.65 1.21
N SER A 33 -8.82 2.76 0.79
CA SER A 33 -9.58 1.67 0.16
C SER A 33 -9.03 1.25 -1.21
N GLU A 34 -8.38 2.15 -1.93
CA GLU A 34 -7.72 1.87 -3.20
C GLU A 34 -6.31 1.30 -2.97
N VAL A 35 -5.56 1.88 -2.02
CA VAL A 35 -4.25 1.36 -1.59
C VAL A 35 -4.36 -0.08 -1.11
N ALA A 36 -5.38 -0.40 -0.30
CA ALA A 36 -5.64 -1.75 0.19
C ALA A 36 -5.77 -2.77 -0.94
N GLN A 37 -6.43 -2.39 -2.04
CA GLN A 37 -6.63 -3.29 -3.18
C GLN A 37 -5.34 -3.51 -3.98
N VAL A 38 -4.47 -2.50 -4.07
CA VAL A 38 -3.15 -2.63 -4.72
C VAL A 38 -2.19 -3.50 -3.89
N VAL A 39 -2.23 -3.39 -2.56
CA VAL A 39 -1.32 -4.15 -1.68
C VAL A 39 -1.89 -5.48 -1.19
N GLY A 40 -3.11 -5.85 -1.64
CA GLY A 40 -3.77 -7.10 -1.31
C GLY A 40 -4.29 -7.19 0.13
N HIS A 41 -4.65 -6.06 0.74
CA HIS A 41 -5.32 -6.01 2.04
C HIS A 41 -6.83 -6.16 1.89
N GLU A 42 -7.45 -6.70 2.94
CA GLU A 42 -8.91 -6.74 3.04
C GLU A 42 -9.48 -5.31 3.06
N ARG A 43 -10.55 -5.10 2.31
CA ARG A 43 -11.21 -3.79 2.22
C ARG A 43 -11.98 -3.55 3.52
N ALA A 44 -11.54 -2.57 4.30
CA ALA A 44 -12.24 -2.17 5.51
C ALA A 44 -13.56 -1.46 5.15
N GLY A 45 -14.67 -1.95 5.71
CA GLY A 45 -15.98 -1.31 5.62
C GLY A 45 -17.00 -2.05 4.74
N ILE A 46 -18.21 -2.20 5.27
CA ILE A 46 -19.35 -2.89 4.65
C ILE A 46 -19.68 -2.29 3.26
N THR A 47 -19.58 -0.97 3.14
CA THR A 47 -19.98 -0.21 1.94
C THR A 47 -19.18 -0.60 0.69
N PHE A 48 -17.87 -0.82 0.81
CA PHE A 48 -17.04 -1.20 -0.34
C PHE A 48 -17.28 -2.66 -0.77
N GLY A 49 -17.62 -3.55 0.17
CA GLY A 49 -18.01 -4.92 -0.13
C GLY A 49 -19.39 -5.03 -0.79
N THR A 50 -20.34 -4.16 -0.42
CA THR A 50 -21.71 -4.18 -0.93
C THR A 50 -21.86 -3.53 -2.31
N TYR A 51 -21.24 -2.37 -2.55
CA TYR A 51 -21.42 -1.62 -3.81
C TYR A 51 -20.40 -1.95 -4.89
N ASN A 52 -19.26 -2.54 -4.53
CA ASN A 52 -18.26 -2.96 -5.49
C ASN A 52 -17.69 -4.33 -5.09
N PRO A 53 -18.43 -5.44 -5.26
CA PRO A 53 -18.00 -6.76 -4.81
C PRO A 53 -16.67 -7.19 -5.46
N HIS A 54 -16.41 -6.78 -6.70
CA HIS A 54 -15.22 -7.16 -7.48
C HIS A 54 -14.00 -6.26 -7.25
N GLY A 55 -14.17 -5.08 -6.65
CA GLY A 55 -13.10 -4.13 -6.43
C GLY A 55 -12.81 -3.25 -7.65
N LEU A 56 -11.67 -2.56 -7.63
CA LEU A 56 -11.20 -1.75 -8.72
C LEU A 56 -10.91 -2.64 -9.92
N ASP A 57 -11.32 -2.17 -11.10
CA ASP A 57 -10.96 -2.82 -12.35
C ASP A 57 -9.46 -2.64 -12.63
N LEU A 58 -8.93 -3.43 -13.57
CA LEU A 58 -7.50 -3.43 -13.86
C LEU A 58 -6.97 -2.06 -14.32
N LYS A 59 -7.82 -1.23 -14.95
CA LYS A 59 -7.43 0.13 -15.36
C LYS A 59 -7.29 1.04 -14.15
N ALA A 60 -8.25 1.01 -13.21
CA ALA A 60 -8.14 1.79 -11.98
C ALA A 60 -6.95 1.34 -11.11
N LEU A 61 -6.69 0.02 -11.01
CA LEU A 61 -5.52 -0.49 -10.31
C LEU A 61 -4.21 0.03 -10.94
N ARG A 62 -4.11 0.00 -12.27
CA ARG A 62 -2.98 0.58 -13.01
C ARG A 62 -2.82 2.07 -12.68
N ASP A 63 -3.90 2.84 -12.69
CA ASP A 63 -3.86 4.28 -12.45
C ASP A 63 -3.37 4.60 -11.03
N VAL A 64 -3.73 3.77 -10.04
CA VAL A 64 -3.19 3.88 -8.68
C VAL A 64 -1.69 3.58 -8.65
N VAL A 65 -1.26 2.49 -9.30
CA VAL A 65 0.17 2.12 -9.38
C VAL A 65 0.99 3.21 -10.08
N GLN A 66 0.45 3.86 -11.11
CA GLN A 66 1.10 4.96 -11.82
C GLN A 66 1.32 6.23 -10.97
N ARG A 67 0.63 6.36 -9.83
CA ARG A 67 0.86 7.48 -8.89
C ARG A 67 2.09 7.25 -8.01
N ILE A 68 2.66 6.04 -7.99
CA ILE A 68 3.85 5.75 -7.20
C ILE A 68 5.04 6.50 -7.82
N THR A 69 5.44 7.58 -7.16
CA THR A 69 6.62 8.37 -7.53
C THR A 69 7.61 8.31 -6.38
N TYR A 70 8.78 7.75 -6.63
CA TYR A 70 9.91 7.80 -5.70
C TYR A 70 10.65 9.12 -5.93
N LYS A 71 10.75 9.97 -4.91
CA LYS A 71 11.71 11.07 -4.95
C LYS A 71 13.10 10.45 -4.85
N GLY A 72 13.89 10.59 -5.91
CA GLY A 72 15.32 10.31 -5.83
C GLY A 72 15.93 11.23 -4.78
N VAL A 73 16.67 10.63 -3.83
CA VAL A 73 17.60 11.37 -2.97
C VAL A 73 18.83 11.79 -3.75
#